data_AF-A0A6G0VVM9-F1
#
_entry.id   AF-A0A6G0VVM9-F1
#
_cell.length_a   1.000
_cell.length_b   1.000
_cell.length_c   1.000
_cell.angle_alpha   90.00
_cell.angle_beta   90.00
_cell.angle_gamma   90.00
#
_symmetry.space_group_name_H-M   'P 1'
#
loop_
_entity.id
_entity.type
_entity.pdbx_description
1 polymer ?
#
loop_
_entity_poly.entity_id
_entity_poly.type
_entity_poly.pdbx_seq_one_letter_code
_entity_poly.pdbx_strand_id
1 'polypeptide(L)'
;MKTRGFLTHPSRPICVYIKELESCFKKHADSINVFDDTIDELLQNINFKLQLGCAEHKSNVMTAIYEHYIKMRMRQYLYAKKPRNKKTK
;
A
#
# COMPACT_ATOMS: atom_id res chain seq x y z
N MET A 1 -10.50 -13.90 -15.80
CA MET A 1 -9.77 -12.95 -14.90
C MET A 1 -10.31 -11.56 -15.18
N LYS A 2 -10.82 -10.81 -14.18
CA LYS A 2 -11.75 -9.71 -14.49
C LYS A 2 -11.04 -8.40 -14.84
N THR A 3 -10.90 -8.16 -16.14
CA THR A 3 -11.07 -6.84 -16.75
C THR A 3 -12.05 -7.01 -17.92
N ARG A 4 -12.88 -5.99 -18.21
CA ARG A 4 -13.65 -5.88 -19.47
C ARG A 4 -12.90 -4.97 -20.46
N GLY A 5 -11.56 -4.88 -20.34
CA GLY A 5 -10.72 -3.82 -20.93
C GLY A 5 -10.41 -2.68 -19.94
N PHE A 6 -9.55 -1.74 -20.36
CA PHE A 6 -9.23 -0.43 -19.72
C PHE A 6 -8.53 -0.42 -18.34
N LEU A 7 -8.28 -1.57 -17.72
CA LEU A 7 -7.44 -1.64 -16.52
C LEU A 7 -5.97 -1.74 -16.91
N THR A 8 -5.14 -0.89 -16.31
CA THR A 8 -3.69 -0.93 -16.49
C THR A 8 -3.10 -2.10 -15.68
N HIS A 9 -2.30 -2.93 -16.35
CA HIS A 9 -1.53 -3.95 -15.65
C HIS A 9 -0.31 -3.29 -14.99
N PRO A 10 -0.13 -3.40 -13.67
CA PRO A 10 1.02 -2.80 -13.00
C PRO A 10 2.32 -3.45 -13.48
N SER A 11 3.41 -2.69 -13.50
CA SER A 11 4.73 -3.27 -13.78
C SER A 11 5.12 -4.25 -12.66
N ARG A 12 5.87 -5.30 -13.02
CA ARG A 12 6.30 -6.33 -12.07
C ARG A 12 7.04 -5.76 -10.85
N PRO A 13 7.95 -4.77 -11.00
CA PRO A 13 8.63 -4.15 -9.86
C PRO A 13 7.69 -3.43 -8.91
N ILE A 14 6.72 -2.67 -9.43
CA ILE A 14 5.72 -1.96 -8.61
C ILE A 14 4.84 -2.96 -7.86
N CYS A 15 4.46 -4.07 -8.51
CA CYS A 15 3.65 -5.10 -7.87
C CYS A 15 4.40 -5.77 -6.70
N VAL A 16 5.68 -6.11 -6.87
CA VAL A 16 6.52 -6.65 -5.77
C VAL A 16 6.64 -5.63 -4.65
N TYR A 17 6.88 -4.37 -5.00
CA TYR A 17 7.01 -3.29 -4.03
C TYR A 17 5.77 -3.12 -3.16
N ILE A 18 4.60 -3.09 -3.79
CA ILE A 18 3.31 -2.95 -3.09
C ILE A 18 3.05 -4.15 -2.18
N LYS A 19 3.51 -5.36 -2.53
CA LYS A 19 3.36 -6.55 -1.67
C LYS A 19 4.19 -6.44 -0.39
N GLU A 20 5.42 -5.94 -0.48
CA GLU A 20 6.23 -5.68 0.71
C GLU A 20 5.58 -4.60 1.59
N LEU A 21 5.03 -3.56 0.97
CA LEU A 21 4.28 -2.52 1.68
C LEU A 21 3.03 -3.07 2.39
N GLU A 22 2.26 -3.95 1.74
CA GLU A 22 1.13 -4.65 2.38
C GLU A 22 1.58 -5.53 3.55
N SER A 23 2.72 -6.20 3.41
CA SER A 23 3.29 -7.05 4.46
C SER A 23 3.61 -6.24 5.71
N CYS A 24 4.27 -5.09 5.55
CA CYS A 24 4.59 -4.17 6.63
C CYS A 24 3.30 -3.58 7.23
N PHE A 25 2.38 -3.09 6.38
CA PHE A 25 1.10 -2.53 6.82
C PHE A 25 0.32 -3.53 7.69
N LYS A 26 0.27 -4.81 7.28
CA LYS A 26 -0.48 -5.84 8.01
C LYS A 26 0.03 -6.04 9.44
N LYS A 27 1.32 -5.84 9.69
CA LYS A 27 1.91 -5.94 11.04
C LYS A 27 1.49 -4.76 11.92
N HIS A 28 1.38 -3.57 11.32
CA HIS A 28 1.11 -2.31 12.04
C HIS A 28 -0.34 -1.82 11.92
N ALA A 29 -1.23 -2.58 11.28
CA ALA A 29 -2.60 -2.15 10.97
C ALA A 29 -3.43 -1.75 12.20
N ASP A 30 -3.05 -2.25 13.38
CA ASP A 30 -3.67 -1.95 14.68
C ASP A 30 -2.86 -0.99 15.56
N SER A 31 -1.73 -0.48 15.06
CA SER A 31 -0.96 0.56 15.74
C SER A 31 -1.71 1.88 15.76
N ILE A 32 -1.36 2.74 16.71
CA ILE A 32 -1.80 4.14 16.75
C ILE A 32 -1.15 4.92 15.61
N ASN A 33 0.13 4.65 15.34
CA ASN A 33 0.94 5.34 14.34
C ASN A 33 1.19 4.45 13.11
N VAL A 34 0.11 3.88 12.56
CA VAL A 34 0.17 2.93 11.42
C VAL A 34 1.04 3.44 10.28
N PHE A 35 0.99 4.75 9.98
CA PHE A 35 1.74 5.34 8.88
C PHE A 35 3.25 5.26 9.12
N ASP A 36 3.71 5.83 10.23
CA ASP A 36 5.14 5.93 10.55
C ASP A 36 5.73 4.53 10.76
N ASP A 37 5.07 3.69 11.55
CA ASP A 37 5.55 2.33 11.84
C ASP A 37 5.69 1.47 10.57
N THR A 38 4.73 1.61 9.63
CA THR A 38 4.78 0.90 8.35
C THR A 38 5.94 1.38 7.48
N ILE A 39 6.17 2.69 7.42
CA ILE A 39 7.22 3.27 6.57
C ILE A 39 8.60 3.01 7.16
N ASP A 40 8.78 3.14 8.48
CA ASP A 40 10.04 2.88 9.14
C ASP A 40 10.47 1.42 8.94
N GLU A 41 9.56 0.45 9.16
CA GLU A 41 9.87 -0.95 8.91
C GLU A 41 10.17 -1.20 7.42
N LEU A 42 9.41 -0.59 6.52
CA LEU A 42 9.62 -0.74 5.08
C LEU A 42 11.01 -0.22 4.67
N LEU A 43 11.39 0.96 5.13
CA LEU A 43 12.68 1.57 4.79
C LEU A 43 13.86 0.80 5.39
N GLN A 44 13.68 0.18 6.55
CA GLN A 44 14.69 -0.71 7.16
C GLN A 44 14.86 -2.03 6.39
N ASN A 45 13.79 -2.56 5.80
CA ASN A 45 13.79 -3.86 5.12
C ASN A 45 14.02 -3.79 3.60
N ILE A 46 13.91 -2.59 3.00
CA ILE A 46 14.10 -2.43 1.56
C ILE A 46 15.57 -2.55 1.18
N ASN A 47 15.92 -3.72 0.63
CA ASN A 47 17.00 -3.85 -0.36
C ASN A 47 16.51 -3.56 -1.80
N PHE A 48 15.20 -3.29 -1.97
CA PHE A 48 14.56 -3.16 -3.28
C PHE A 48 14.71 -1.77 -3.88
N LYS A 49 15.65 -1.60 -4.81
CA LYS A 49 15.79 -0.37 -5.61
C LYS A 49 14.80 -0.39 -6.77
N LEU A 50 13.63 0.24 -6.61
CA LEU A 50 12.81 0.64 -7.75
C LEU A 50 13.68 1.52 -8.67
N GLN A 51 14.04 0.97 -9.84
CA GLN A 51 14.77 1.71 -10.87
C GLN A 51 13.80 2.68 -11.54
N LEU A 52 13.66 3.86 -10.95
CA LEU A 52 12.99 4.99 -11.57
C LEU A 52 14.00 5.70 -12.46
N GLY A 53 13.66 5.92 -13.72
CA GLY A 53 14.54 6.52 -14.73
C GLY A 53 14.86 8.01 -14.50
N CYS A 54 14.28 8.63 -13.47
CA CYS A 54 14.54 10.00 -13.08
C CYS A 54 14.80 10.08 -11.57
N ALA A 55 15.97 10.57 -11.19
CA ALA A 55 16.38 10.69 -9.79
C ALA A 55 15.62 11.82 -9.06
N GLU A 56 15.32 12.91 -9.75
CA GLU A 56 14.63 14.08 -9.17
C GLU A 56 13.19 13.76 -8.77
N HIS A 57 12.47 13.04 -9.62
CA HIS A 57 11.07 12.67 -9.35
C HIS A 57 10.94 11.42 -8.47
N LYS A 58 12.04 10.71 -8.19
CA LYS A 58 12.01 9.46 -7.44
C LYS A 58 11.41 9.65 -6.05
N SER A 59 11.87 10.64 -5.29
CA SER A 59 11.34 10.94 -3.95
C SER A 59 9.84 11.24 -4.02
N ASN A 60 9.43 12.15 -4.89
CA ASN A 60 8.04 12.56 -5.04
C ASN A 60 7.11 11.39 -5.39
N VAL A 61 7.51 10.54 -6.33
CA VAL A 61 6.72 9.37 -6.74
C VAL A 61 6.64 8.35 -5.60
N MET A 62 7.74 8.08 -4.90
CA MET A 62 7.75 7.12 -3.80
C MET A 62 6.89 7.62 -2.63
N THR A 63 7.01 8.89 -2.24
CA THR A 63 6.16 9.51 -1.22
C THR A 63 4.69 9.45 -1.61
N ALA A 64 4.36 9.75 -2.86
CA ALA A 64 2.99 9.64 -3.35
C ALA A 64 2.47 8.20 -3.26
N ILE A 65 3.29 7.19 -3.61
CA ILE A 65 2.91 5.77 -3.48
C ILE A 65 2.59 5.43 -2.02
N TYR A 66 3.48 5.78 -1.09
CA TYR A 66 3.30 5.52 0.35
C TYR A 66 2.01 6.13 0.87
N GLU A 67 1.85 7.42 0.62
CA GLU A 67 0.71 8.17 1.10
C GLU A 67 -0.60 7.58 0.58
N HIS A 68 -0.71 7.41 -0.74
CA HIS A 68 -1.94 6.93 -1.34
C HIS A 68 -2.24 5.51 -0.92
N TYR A 69 -1.23 4.64 -0.89
CA TYR A 69 -1.42 3.25 -0.54
C TYR A 69 -1.87 3.09 0.90
N ILE A 70 -1.13 3.64 1.87
CA ILE A 70 -1.43 3.48 3.30
C ILE A 70 -2.78 4.12 3.61
N LYS A 71 -3.06 5.34 3.13
CA LYS A 71 -4.35 6.01 3.35
C LYS A 71 -5.52 5.17 2.82
N MET A 72 -5.40 4.61 1.62
CA MET A 72 -6.43 3.75 1.05
C MET A 72 -6.57 2.44 1.81
N ARG A 73 -5.45 1.86 2.23
CA ARG A 73 -5.43 0.57 2.91
C ARG A 73 -6.00 0.63 4.32
N MET A 74 -5.74 1.70 5.07
CA MET A 74 -6.37 1.99 6.36
C MET A 74 -7.89 2.07 6.23
N ARG A 75 -8.41 2.78 5.21
CA ARG A 75 -9.85 2.86 4.95
C ARG A 75 -10.46 1.49 4.69
N GLN A 76 -9.82 0.69 3.84
CA GLN A 76 -10.25 -0.68 3.53
C GLN A 76 -10.24 -1.56 4.79
N TYR A 77 -9.20 -1.44 5.62
CA TYR A 77 -9.06 -2.19 6.86
C TYR A 77 -10.17 -1.88 7.86
N LEU A 78 -10.44 -0.59 8.10
CA LEU A 78 -11.51 -0.14 8.98
C LEU A 78 -12.88 -0.57 8.45
N TYR A 79 -13.11 -0.49 7.14
CA TYR A 79 -14.35 -0.96 6.52
C TYR A 79 -14.55 -2.47 6.72
N ALA A 80 -13.49 -3.27 6.57
CA ALA A 80 -13.53 -4.71 6.77
C ALA A 80 -13.73 -5.10 8.25
N LYS A 81 -13.22 -4.30 9.19
CA LYS A 81 -13.39 -4.50 10.64
C LYS A 81 -14.79 -4.18 11.16
N LYS A 82 -15.54 -3.29 10.49
CA LYS A 82 -16.90 -2.97 10.91
C LYS A 82 -17.74 -4.25 10.94
N PRO A 83 -18.45 -4.54 12.06
CA PRO A 83 -19.38 -5.67 12.08
C PRO A 83 -20.38 -5.45 10.94
N ARG A 84 -20.53 -6.48 10.10
CA ARG A 84 -21.60 -6.50 9.10
C ARG A 84 -22.92 -6.53 9.86
N ASN A 85 -23.51 -5.37 10.13
CA ASN A 85 -24.90 -5.29 10.55
C ASN A 85 -25.70 -5.91 9.40
N LYS A 86 -25.99 -7.21 9.53
CA LYS A 86 -27.00 -7.88 8.72
C LYS A 86 -28.27 -7.11 9.02
N LYS A 87 -28.65 -6.19 8.13
CA LYS A 87 -30.00 -5.63 8.14
C LYS A 87 -30.91 -6.85 7.95
N THR A 88 -31.47 -7.34 9.05
CA THR A 88 -32.61 -8.24 9.07
C THR A 88 -33.67 -7.58 8.19
N LYS A 89 -33.92 -8.18 7.02
CA LYS A 89 -35.12 -7.94 6.25
C LYS A 89 -36.26 -8.67 6.93
#